data_AF-A0A8T1PUG0-F1
#
_entry.id   AF-A0A8T1PUG0-F1
#
_cell.length_a   1.000
_cell.length_b   1.000
_cell.length_c   1.000
_cell.angle_alpha   90.00
_cell.angle_beta   90.00
_cell.angle_gamma   90.00
#
_symmetry.space_group_name_H-M   'P 1'
#
loop_
_entity.id
_entity.type
_entity.pdbx_description
1 polymer ?
#
loop_
_entity_poly.entity_id
_entity_poly.type
_entity_poly.pdbx_seq_one_letter_code
_entity_poly.pdbx_strand_id
1 'polypeptide(L)'
;MMNLLGIGLDDVRFLGIHGMSGIGKTTLARVIYERVSCQFKARSFITCGREETKNGGLVDLQKQLLSMITGEEINVWDDGDGINVIRKRLHKRKVFVILDDVDSEKQLEGLAGSHDWFGIGSRIIITRKDGHLLKRHVSGIYKVKELNEDEAWQLFSLSAFKKPHPTENYVDMSNYFVNYAQGLPLALKVLGSFLFGRTQSAWRSAWDQLQENPNEEILDVLQIGFDGLEYLQKKLFLDIACFFEGEKLDTKLMDVLESFGYYPGINLDVLMDKSLITISYGKLSMHDLLRKMGREIVRRECPEDRGRRTRLWCYEDILRVLKSKNSLGSLKRIDLSWSKNLIETPDFSGSPNLETLNFSWCRSLSKVHPSIGVLKRLKLLDINSCGRLKNLPDKINLKSLEKISLYNCLRLEKFPDIVGDMTSLKEVTLGYTAIKELPFVIYSLSSLTKLD
;
A
#
# COMPACT_ATOMS: atom_id res chain seq x y z
N MET A 1 21.01 13.23 5.50
CA MET A 1 21.26 13.31 4.05
C MET A 1 22.62 13.90 3.69
N MET A 2 22.95 15.15 4.06
CA MET A 2 24.24 15.79 3.69
C MET A 2 25.47 15.00 4.15
N ASN A 3 25.42 14.36 5.32
CA ASN A 3 26.50 13.48 5.79
C ASN A 3 26.65 12.22 4.92
N LEU A 4 25.55 11.66 4.41
CA LEU A 4 25.58 10.47 3.54
C LEU A 4 26.23 10.79 2.19
N LEU A 5 26.03 12.01 1.68
CA LEU A 5 26.70 12.49 0.47
C LEU A 5 28.22 12.51 0.63
N GLY A 6 28.75 12.60 1.84
CA GLY A 6 30.19 12.54 2.08
C GLY A 6 30.98 13.58 1.29
N ILE A 7 30.46 14.80 1.15
CA ILE A 7 31.12 15.87 0.40
C ILE A 7 32.53 16.09 0.93
N GLY A 8 33.52 16.12 0.03
CA GLY A 8 34.94 16.27 0.37
C GLY A 8 35.73 14.97 0.54
N LEU A 9 35.07 13.80 0.52
CA LEU A 9 35.76 12.51 0.50
C LEU A 9 36.28 12.15 -0.90
N ASP A 10 37.45 11.52 -0.96
CA ASP A 10 38.11 11.08 -2.19
C ASP A 10 37.63 9.69 -2.64
N ASP A 11 36.32 9.53 -2.74
CA ASP A 11 35.63 8.34 -3.27
C ASP A 11 34.64 8.71 -4.38
N VAL A 12 34.14 7.72 -5.12
CA VAL A 12 32.93 7.85 -5.94
C VAL A 12 31.78 7.30 -5.11
N ARG A 13 30.68 8.07 -4.99
CA ARG A 13 29.57 7.66 -4.13
C ARG A 13 28.22 7.77 -4.83
N PHE A 14 27.46 6.69 -4.68
CA PHE A 14 26.09 6.57 -5.15
C PHE A 14 25.15 6.60 -3.95
N LEU A 15 24.11 7.42 -4.00
CA LEU A 15 23.16 7.59 -2.91
C LEU A 15 21.73 7.46 -3.44
N GLY A 16 21.01 6.49 -2.91
CA GLY A 16 19.60 6.29 -3.24
C GLY A 16 18.69 7.14 -2.35
N ILE A 17 17.68 7.79 -2.94
CA ILE A 17 16.57 8.41 -2.22
C ILE A 17 15.30 7.66 -2.59
N HIS A 18 14.56 7.16 -1.59
CA HIS A 18 13.30 6.46 -1.83
C HIS A 18 12.21 6.82 -0.82
N GLY A 19 10.97 6.43 -1.13
CA GLY A 19 9.78 6.72 -0.35
C GLY A 19 8.53 6.77 -1.22
N MET A 20 7.36 6.92 -0.58
CA MET A 20 6.05 6.94 -1.22
C MET A 20 5.92 8.04 -2.30
N SER A 21 4.99 7.87 -3.25
CA SER A 21 4.60 8.94 -4.18
C SER A 21 4.11 10.18 -3.42
N GLY A 22 4.44 11.38 -3.92
CA GLY A 22 4.05 12.63 -3.27
C GLY A 22 4.84 13.03 -2.01
N ILE A 23 5.77 12.19 -1.53
CA ILE A 23 6.55 12.45 -0.30
C ILE A 23 7.63 13.55 -0.44
N GLY A 24 7.91 14.02 -1.66
CA GLY A 24 8.88 15.09 -1.90
C GLY A 24 10.31 14.65 -2.27
N LYS A 25 10.50 13.43 -2.78
CA LYS A 25 11.81 12.93 -3.26
C LYS A 25 12.49 13.88 -4.27
N THR A 26 11.79 14.22 -5.35
CA THR A 26 12.26 15.16 -6.38
C THR A 26 12.58 16.53 -5.80
N THR A 27 11.73 17.04 -4.91
CA THR A 27 11.94 18.33 -4.23
C THR A 27 13.21 18.30 -3.38
N LEU A 28 13.41 17.24 -2.59
CA LEU A 28 14.61 17.06 -1.79
C LEU A 28 15.87 16.99 -2.66
N ALA A 29 15.83 16.20 -3.74
CA ALA A 29 16.93 16.08 -4.69
C ALA A 29 17.27 17.43 -5.34
N ARG A 30 16.26 18.22 -5.73
CA ARG A 30 16.43 19.56 -6.29
C ARG A 30 17.09 20.53 -5.31
N VAL A 31 16.63 20.58 -4.07
CA VAL A 31 17.23 21.43 -3.03
C VAL A 31 18.68 21.05 -2.76
N ILE A 32 19.01 19.75 -2.77
CA ILE A 32 20.40 19.29 -2.65
C ILE A 32 21.23 19.76 -3.85
N TYR A 33 20.70 19.64 -5.06
CA TYR A 33 21.37 20.11 -6.27
C TYR A 33 21.70 21.59 -6.21
N GLU A 34 20.74 22.43 -5.84
CA GLU A 34 20.94 23.86 -5.71
C GLU A 34 22.00 24.23 -4.67
N ARG A 35 22.05 23.51 -3.54
CA ARG A 35 23.00 23.78 -2.46
C ARG A 35 24.42 23.29 -2.74
N VAL A 36 24.58 22.18 -3.46
CA VAL A 36 25.86 21.46 -3.53
C VAL A 36 26.52 21.57 -4.92
N SER A 37 25.72 21.72 -5.97
CA SER A 37 26.23 21.58 -7.34
C SER A 37 27.30 22.62 -7.71
N CYS A 38 27.31 23.80 -7.07
CA CYS A 38 28.33 24.83 -7.30
C CYS A 38 29.75 24.39 -6.91
N GLN A 39 29.89 23.35 -6.09
CA GLN A 39 31.18 22.76 -5.71
C GLN A 39 31.76 21.84 -6.79
N PHE A 40 31.03 21.62 -7.90
CA PHE A 40 31.38 20.71 -8.97
C PHE A 40 31.36 21.45 -10.30
N LYS A 41 32.46 21.36 -11.05
CA LYS A 41 32.56 21.95 -12.40
C LYS A 41 31.64 21.25 -13.41
N ALA A 42 31.49 19.94 -13.26
CA ALA A 42 30.61 19.10 -14.07
C ALA A 42 29.41 18.65 -13.24
N ARG A 43 28.21 19.04 -13.67
CA ARG A 43 26.98 18.77 -12.93
C ARG A 43 25.80 18.55 -13.87
N SER A 44 24.87 17.67 -13.47
CA SER A 44 23.66 17.42 -14.23
C SER A 44 22.50 17.01 -13.32
N PHE A 45 21.29 17.41 -13.69
CA PHE A 45 20.04 16.97 -13.08
C PHE A 45 19.14 16.46 -14.20
N ILE A 46 18.81 15.17 -14.16
CA ILE A 46 18.03 14.48 -15.20
C ILE A 46 16.76 13.93 -14.58
N THR A 47 15.63 14.06 -15.27
CA THR A 47 14.35 13.47 -14.85
C THR A 47 13.99 12.33 -15.80
N CYS A 48 13.86 11.10 -15.29
CA CYS A 48 13.76 9.90 -16.11
C CYS A 48 12.31 9.44 -16.35
N GLY A 49 11.41 9.59 -15.37
CA GLY A 49 10.09 8.93 -15.30
C GLY A 49 8.99 9.37 -16.28
N ARG A 50 9.32 9.72 -17.53
CA ARG A 50 8.34 10.14 -18.57
C ARG A 50 8.61 9.62 -19.99
N GLU A 51 9.65 8.84 -20.22
CA GLU A 51 10.22 8.70 -21.58
C GLU A 51 9.95 7.38 -22.33
N GLU A 52 9.21 6.42 -21.77
CA GLU A 52 8.74 5.26 -22.56
C GLU A 52 7.85 5.67 -23.77
N THR A 53 7.43 6.94 -23.85
CA THR A 53 6.50 7.47 -24.86
C THR A 53 7.10 8.46 -25.87
N LYS A 54 8.39 8.83 -25.77
CA LYS A 54 9.03 9.73 -26.75
C LYS A 54 10.14 9.01 -27.50
N ASN A 55 10.10 9.10 -28.83
CA ASN A 55 11.12 8.57 -29.73
C ASN A 55 12.52 9.02 -29.29
N GLY A 56 13.33 8.09 -28.77
CA GLY A 56 14.72 8.30 -28.33
C GLY A 56 15.05 7.74 -26.93
N GLY A 57 14.06 7.59 -26.04
CA GLY A 57 14.17 6.85 -24.77
C GLY A 57 15.48 7.05 -23.99
N LEU A 58 16.16 5.94 -23.64
CA LEU A 58 17.43 5.98 -22.90
C LEU A 58 18.55 6.77 -23.60
N VAL A 59 18.59 6.75 -24.93
CA VAL A 59 19.61 7.47 -25.71
C VAL A 59 19.48 8.98 -25.51
N ASP A 60 18.26 9.49 -25.39
CA ASP A 60 18.04 10.92 -25.12
C ASP A 60 18.48 11.32 -23.72
N LEU A 61 18.24 10.48 -22.70
CA LEU A 61 18.78 10.70 -21.35
C LEU A 61 20.31 10.70 -21.35
N GLN A 62 20.94 9.78 -22.10
CA GLN A 62 22.40 9.74 -22.24
C GLN A 62 22.94 11.00 -22.91
N LYS A 63 22.29 11.46 -23.99
CA LYS A 63 22.63 12.73 -24.66
C LYS A 63 22.47 13.92 -23.72
N GLN A 64 21.39 13.99 -22.95
CA GLN A 64 21.17 15.05 -21.96
C GLN A 64 22.24 15.06 -20.86
N LEU A 65 22.61 13.88 -20.33
CA LEU A 65 23.69 13.76 -19.34
C LEU A 65 25.01 14.30 -19.90
N LEU A 66 25.34 13.85 -21.10
CA LEU A 66 26.58 14.17 -21.78
C LEU A 66 26.66 15.66 -22.14
N SER A 67 25.59 16.24 -22.69
CA SER A 67 25.57 17.65 -23.11
C SER A 67 25.64 18.59 -21.92
N MET A 68 24.93 18.33 -20.83
CA MET A 68 24.99 19.17 -19.62
C MET A 68 26.35 19.14 -18.93
N ILE A 69 27.06 18.00 -18.99
CA ILE A 69 28.38 17.85 -18.36
C ILE A 69 29.50 18.40 -19.24
N THR A 70 29.42 18.21 -20.55
CA THR A 70 30.49 18.59 -21.49
C THR A 70 30.33 19.98 -22.09
N GLY A 71 29.10 20.50 -22.16
CA GLY A 71 28.77 21.74 -22.84
C GLY A 71 28.71 21.60 -24.37
N GLU A 72 28.75 20.37 -24.90
CA GLU A 72 28.79 20.07 -26.34
C GLU A 72 27.59 19.20 -26.73
N GLU A 73 27.07 19.36 -27.94
CA GLU A 73 26.16 18.36 -28.52
C GLU A 73 26.97 17.10 -28.86
N ILE A 74 26.53 15.96 -28.31
CA ILE A 74 27.21 14.69 -28.49
C ILE A 74 26.27 13.73 -29.23
N ASN A 75 26.77 13.20 -30.34
CA ASN A 75 26.10 12.14 -31.07
C ASN A 75 26.24 10.82 -30.32
N VAL A 76 25.10 10.18 -30.09
CA VAL A 76 24.96 8.84 -29.54
C VAL A 76 24.05 8.07 -30.48
N TRP A 77 24.53 6.93 -30.99
CA TRP A 77 23.84 6.15 -32.02
C TRP A 77 22.83 5.16 -31.45
N ASP A 78 23.19 4.52 -30.33
CA ASP A 78 22.38 3.55 -29.60
C ASP A 78 22.72 3.58 -28.09
N ASP A 79 21.98 2.80 -27.29
CA ASP A 79 22.12 2.79 -25.83
C ASP A 79 23.49 2.25 -25.37
N GLY A 80 24.06 1.28 -26.08
CA GLY A 80 25.39 0.73 -25.79
C GLY A 80 26.51 1.73 -26.13
N ASP A 81 26.40 2.43 -27.25
CA ASP A 81 27.31 3.52 -27.60
C ASP A 81 27.28 4.63 -26.55
N GLY A 82 26.09 5.04 -26.10
CA GLY A 82 25.94 6.06 -25.07
C GLY A 82 26.63 5.69 -23.76
N ILE A 83 26.53 4.43 -23.33
CA ILE A 83 27.24 3.89 -22.16
C ILE A 83 28.76 4.08 -22.33
N ASN A 84 29.31 3.69 -23.47
CA ASN A 84 30.74 3.78 -23.75
C ASN A 84 31.22 5.24 -23.76
N VAL A 85 30.44 6.14 -24.35
CA VAL A 85 30.75 7.57 -24.40
C VAL A 85 30.72 8.19 -23.01
N ILE A 86 29.70 7.89 -22.20
CA ILE A 86 29.61 8.33 -20.79
C ILE A 86 30.83 7.87 -20.03
N ARG A 87 31.14 6.57 -20.04
CA ARG A 87 32.28 6.01 -19.32
C ARG A 87 33.59 6.68 -19.75
N LYS A 88 33.84 6.82 -21.05
CA LYS A 88 35.06 7.44 -21.58
C LYS A 88 35.20 8.91 -21.16
N ARG A 89 34.10 9.68 -21.15
CA ARG A 89 34.11 11.11 -20.85
C ARG A 89 34.13 11.40 -19.35
N LEU A 90 33.55 10.54 -18.52
CA LEU A 90 33.35 10.81 -17.09
C LEU A 90 34.36 10.09 -16.17
N HIS A 91 35.06 9.04 -16.63
CA HIS A 91 35.94 8.19 -15.81
C HIS A 91 37.02 8.94 -15.01
N LYS A 92 37.49 10.11 -15.49
CA LYS A 92 38.49 10.93 -14.80
C LYS A 92 37.97 12.30 -14.36
N ARG A 93 36.65 12.53 -14.44
CA ARG A 93 36.03 13.80 -14.07
C ARG A 93 35.28 13.67 -12.76
N LYS A 94 35.50 14.64 -11.87
CA LYS A 94 34.70 14.83 -10.66
C LYS A 94 33.35 15.44 -11.03
N VAL A 95 32.27 14.68 -10.89
CA VAL A 95 30.92 15.09 -11.29
C VAL A 95 29.92 15.08 -10.14
N PHE A 96 28.86 15.89 -10.28
CA PHE A 96 27.67 15.84 -9.44
C PHE A 96 26.43 15.57 -10.29
N VAL A 97 25.89 14.36 -10.22
CA VAL A 97 24.78 13.92 -11.06
C VAL A 97 23.59 13.54 -10.20
N ILE A 98 22.40 14.03 -10.56
CA ILE A 98 21.13 13.56 -10.01
C ILE A 98 20.32 12.91 -11.11
N LEU A 99 19.93 11.66 -10.90
CA LEU A 99 18.97 10.92 -11.71
C LEU A 99 17.66 10.82 -10.94
N ASP A 100 16.69 11.65 -11.31
CA ASP A 100 15.39 11.75 -10.65
C ASP A 100 14.35 10.83 -11.31
N ASP A 101 13.59 10.13 -10.48
CA ASP A 101 12.49 9.21 -10.84
C ASP A 101 12.92 8.10 -11.81
N VAL A 102 14.02 7.42 -11.49
CA VAL A 102 14.48 6.25 -12.27
C VAL A 102 13.49 5.09 -12.08
N ASP A 103 12.86 4.66 -13.17
CA ASP A 103 11.78 3.67 -13.13
C ASP A 103 12.28 2.23 -13.35
N SER A 104 13.37 2.05 -14.10
CA SER A 104 13.85 0.75 -14.55
C SER A 104 15.34 0.53 -14.27
N GLU A 105 15.76 -0.74 -14.16
CA GLU A 105 17.17 -1.10 -14.01
C GLU A 105 17.98 -0.72 -15.27
N LYS A 106 17.37 -0.88 -16.46
CA LYS A 106 17.97 -0.47 -17.73
C LYS A 106 18.35 1.03 -17.77
N GLN A 107 17.51 1.92 -17.25
CA GLN A 107 17.85 3.35 -17.14
C GLN A 107 19.07 3.59 -16.24
N LEU A 108 19.11 2.91 -15.10
CA LEU A 108 20.22 3.05 -14.16
C LEU A 108 21.53 2.53 -14.76
N GLU A 109 21.51 1.32 -15.33
CA GLU A 109 22.66 0.71 -16.00
C GLU A 109 23.14 1.56 -17.18
N GLY A 110 22.22 2.18 -17.91
CA GLY A 110 22.53 3.02 -19.07
C GLY A 110 23.11 4.40 -18.76
N LEU A 111 22.84 4.96 -17.58
CA LEU A 111 23.23 6.32 -17.19
C LEU A 111 24.34 6.35 -16.14
N ALA A 112 24.35 5.38 -15.23
CA ALA A 112 25.29 5.31 -14.11
C ALA A 112 25.45 3.85 -13.65
N GLY A 113 25.95 2.99 -14.53
CA GLY A 113 26.03 1.54 -14.26
C GLY A 113 26.99 1.14 -13.13
N SER A 114 28.10 1.86 -12.95
CA SER A 114 29.10 1.50 -11.93
C SER A 114 29.99 2.66 -11.49
N HIS A 115 30.64 2.49 -10.33
CA HIS A 115 31.50 3.50 -9.72
C HIS A 115 32.71 3.88 -10.57
N ASP A 116 33.23 2.96 -11.38
CA ASP A 116 34.40 3.18 -12.24
C ASP A 116 34.08 4.06 -13.47
N TRP A 117 32.82 4.44 -13.69
CA TRP A 117 32.48 5.38 -14.77
C TRP A 117 32.80 6.82 -14.43
N PHE A 118 33.13 7.12 -13.17
CA PHE A 118 33.25 8.47 -12.66
C PHE A 118 34.61 8.68 -11.99
N GLY A 119 35.14 9.91 -12.08
CA GLY A 119 36.39 10.27 -11.42
C GLY A 119 36.23 10.42 -9.90
N ILE A 120 37.36 10.32 -9.19
CA ILE A 120 37.42 10.48 -7.73
C ILE A 120 36.74 11.77 -7.27
N GLY A 121 36.00 11.69 -6.17
CA GLY A 121 35.23 12.79 -5.60
C GLY A 121 33.83 12.97 -6.21
N SER A 122 33.41 12.11 -7.13
CA SER A 122 32.10 12.19 -7.78
C SER A 122 30.95 11.77 -6.86
N ARG A 123 29.79 12.41 -7.01
CA ARG A 123 28.57 12.11 -6.26
C ARG A 123 27.40 11.94 -7.21
N ILE A 124 26.74 10.79 -7.10
CA ILE A 124 25.59 10.41 -7.90
C ILE A 124 24.43 10.19 -6.94
N ILE A 125 23.31 10.89 -7.16
CA ILE A 125 22.07 10.70 -6.41
C ILE A 125 21.04 10.10 -7.35
N ILE A 126 20.36 9.06 -6.89
CA ILE A 126 19.31 8.40 -7.65
C ILE A 126 18.03 8.46 -6.83
N THR A 127 16.95 9.02 -7.37
CA THR A 127 15.64 8.96 -6.72
C THR A 127 14.79 7.87 -7.37
N ARG A 128 14.15 7.02 -6.55
CA ARG A 128 13.23 5.97 -7.01
C ARG A 128 12.05 5.82 -6.05
N LYS A 129 10.98 5.21 -6.52
CA LYS A 129 9.88 4.76 -5.67
C LYS A 129 10.22 3.43 -4.98
N ASP A 130 10.91 2.55 -5.70
CA ASP A 130 11.32 1.21 -5.27
C ASP A 130 12.68 1.23 -4.56
N GLY A 131 12.70 0.86 -3.29
CA GLY A 131 13.90 0.86 -2.45
C GLY A 131 14.82 -0.35 -2.66
N HIS A 132 14.30 -1.50 -3.11
CA HIS A 132 15.11 -2.73 -3.21
C HIS A 132 16.10 -2.67 -4.36
N LEU A 133 15.68 -2.13 -5.51
CA LEU A 133 16.54 -1.99 -6.69
C LEU A 133 17.71 -1.03 -6.46
N LEU A 134 17.62 -0.13 -5.47
CA LEU A 134 18.73 0.74 -5.09
C LEU A 134 19.84 -0.02 -4.36
N LYS A 135 19.52 -1.06 -3.56
CA LYS A 135 20.48 -1.75 -2.67
C LYS A 135 21.69 -2.33 -3.41
N ARG A 136 21.53 -2.68 -4.69
CA ARG A 136 22.60 -3.27 -5.52
C ARG A 136 23.60 -2.25 -6.07
N HIS A 137 23.19 -0.99 -6.21
CA HIS A 137 23.91 0.03 -6.97
C HIS A 137 24.40 1.21 -6.12
N VAL A 138 23.89 1.37 -4.89
CA VAL A 138 24.18 2.55 -4.07
C VAL A 138 24.97 2.22 -2.81
N SER A 139 25.84 3.16 -2.42
CA SER A 139 26.64 3.10 -1.19
C SER A 139 25.82 3.43 0.07
N GLY A 140 24.63 4.01 -0.10
CA GLY A 140 23.71 4.31 0.99
C GLY A 140 22.32 4.64 0.47
N ILE A 141 21.31 4.43 1.31
CA ILE A 141 19.90 4.71 1.00
C ILE A 141 19.32 5.66 2.04
N TYR A 142 18.66 6.71 1.58
CA TYR A 142 17.91 7.65 2.39
C TYR A 142 16.40 7.49 2.14
N LYS A 143 15.68 6.97 3.14
CA LYS A 143 14.22 6.92 3.13
C LYS A 143 13.65 8.29 3.53
N VAL A 144 12.92 8.93 2.62
CA VAL A 144 12.23 10.19 2.91
C VAL A 144 11.07 9.91 3.86
N LYS A 145 10.99 10.67 4.94
CA LYS A 145 9.94 10.57 5.94
C LYS A 145 8.84 11.61 5.66
N GLU A 146 7.66 11.36 6.21
CA GLU A 146 6.60 12.36 6.32
C GLU A 146 7.10 13.58 7.09
N LEU A 147 6.47 14.73 6.83
CA LEU A 147 6.68 15.94 7.61
C LEU A 147 6.15 15.72 9.03
N ASN A 148 6.86 16.26 10.01
CA ASN A 148 6.31 16.33 11.36
C ASN A 148 5.13 17.30 11.44
N GLU A 149 4.42 17.31 12.56
CA GLU A 149 3.21 18.13 12.73
C GLU A 149 3.46 19.62 12.44
N ASP A 150 4.54 20.20 12.96
CA ASP A 150 4.88 21.61 12.78
C ASP A 150 5.21 21.94 11.31
N GLU A 151 6.01 21.09 10.66
CA GLU A 151 6.38 21.22 9.24
C GLU A 151 5.15 21.08 8.33
N ALA A 152 4.26 20.12 8.65
CA ALA A 152 3.02 19.89 7.91
C ALA A 152 2.09 21.10 8.02
N TRP A 153 1.97 21.64 9.23
CA TRP A 153 1.23 22.86 9.54
C TRP A 153 1.73 24.06 8.74
N GLN A 154 3.04 24.28 8.75
CA GLN A 154 3.66 25.39 8.02
C GLN A 154 3.44 25.25 6.52
N LEU A 155 3.65 24.05 5.95
CA LEU A 155 3.48 23.84 4.51
C LEU A 155 2.03 24.03 4.06
N PHE A 156 1.07 23.49 4.81
CA PHE A 156 -0.35 23.71 4.54
C PHE A 156 -0.69 25.20 4.64
N SER A 157 -0.21 25.87 5.69
CA SER A 157 -0.51 27.27 5.92
C SER A 157 0.08 28.18 4.83
N LEU A 158 1.32 27.91 4.40
CA LEU A 158 1.95 28.63 3.29
C LEU A 158 1.15 28.45 1.99
N SER A 159 0.53 27.29 1.81
CA SER A 159 -0.30 27.02 0.63
C SER A 159 -1.65 27.75 0.69
N ALA A 160 -2.34 27.68 1.84
CA ALA A 160 -3.70 28.19 2.07
C ALA A 160 -3.80 29.68 2.43
N PHE A 161 -2.77 30.26 3.05
CA PHE A 161 -2.79 31.62 3.58
C PHE A 161 -1.60 32.48 3.12
N LYS A 162 -0.60 31.88 2.44
CA LYS A 162 0.68 32.53 2.08
C LYS A 162 1.46 33.06 3.28
N LYS A 163 1.24 32.44 4.45
CA LYS A 163 1.88 32.76 5.74
C LYS A 163 2.27 31.45 6.44
N PRO A 164 3.23 31.47 7.37
CA PRO A 164 3.66 30.24 8.07
C PRO A 164 2.60 29.69 9.03
N HIS A 165 1.65 30.51 9.47
CA HIS A 165 0.58 30.11 10.38
C HIS A 165 -0.78 30.61 9.91
N PRO A 166 -1.86 29.82 10.08
CA PRO A 166 -3.21 30.22 9.74
C PRO A 166 -3.68 31.45 10.52
N THR A 167 -4.67 32.13 9.96
CA THR A 167 -5.41 33.15 10.70
C THR A 167 -6.22 32.49 11.83
N GLU A 168 -6.37 33.18 12.96
CA GLU A 168 -6.94 32.65 14.21
C GLU A 168 -8.25 31.87 14.00
N ASN A 169 -9.18 32.44 13.21
CA ASN A 169 -10.49 31.82 12.98
C ASN A 169 -10.48 30.59 12.04
N TYR A 170 -9.32 30.18 11.52
CA TYR A 170 -9.16 29.02 10.64
C TYR A 170 -8.29 27.92 11.25
N VAL A 171 -7.76 28.10 12.47
CA VAL A 171 -6.85 27.15 13.13
C VAL A 171 -7.51 25.77 13.28
N ASP A 172 -8.71 25.71 13.86
CA ASP A 172 -9.41 24.44 14.08
C ASP A 172 -9.77 23.73 12.77
N MET A 173 -10.15 24.48 11.74
CA MET A 173 -10.46 23.89 10.44
C MET A 173 -9.18 23.40 9.73
N SER A 174 -8.07 24.10 9.89
CA SER A 174 -6.77 23.69 9.34
C SER A 174 -6.31 22.36 9.92
N ASN A 175 -6.56 22.11 11.22
CA ASN A 175 -6.28 20.83 11.86
C ASN A 175 -6.91 19.65 11.11
N TYR A 176 -8.17 19.77 10.66
CA TYR A 176 -8.84 18.68 9.94
C TYR A 176 -8.11 18.29 8.64
N PHE A 177 -7.70 19.27 7.84
CA PHE A 177 -7.01 19.03 6.57
C PHE A 177 -5.55 18.58 6.77
N VAL A 178 -4.84 19.15 7.75
CA VAL A 178 -3.46 18.73 8.08
C VAL A 178 -3.47 17.29 8.58
N ASN A 179 -4.40 16.94 9.49
CA ASN A 179 -4.58 15.58 9.98
C ASN A 179 -5.02 14.63 8.86
N TYR A 180 -5.83 15.07 7.90
CA TYR A 180 -6.16 14.24 6.75
C TYR A 180 -4.93 13.91 5.89
N ALA A 181 -4.01 14.87 5.72
CA ALA A 181 -2.82 14.70 4.91
C ALA A 181 -1.73 13.83 5.57
N GLN A 182 -1.76 13.65 6.90
CA GLN A 182 -0.80 12.84 7.67
C GLN A 182 0.67 13.14 7.31
N GLY A 183 1.01 14.43 7.19
CA GLY A 183 2.39 14.86 6.88
C GLY A 183 2.83 14.65 5.43
N LEU A 184 1.95 14.18 4.52
CA LEU A 184 2.28 14.04 3.09
C LEU A 184 2.33 15.42 2.39
N PRO A 185 3.52 15.87 1.90
CA PRO A 185 3.68 17.22 1.35
C PRO A 185 2.74 17.53 0.17
N LEU A 186 2.54 16.57 -0.73
CA LEU A 186 1.64 16.74 -1.87
C LEU A 186 0.22 17.06 -1.40
N ALA A 187 -0.33 16.25 -0.49
CA ALA A 187 -1.69 16.42 0.00
C ALA A 187 -1.87 17.77 0.70
N LEU A 188 -0.92 18.17 1.55
CA LEU A 188 -0.92 19.48 2.22
C LEU A 188 -0.97 20.64 1.21
N LYS A 189 -0.18 20.55 0.14
CA LYS A 189 -0.11 21.59 -0.89
C LYS A 189 -1.39 21.65 -1.74
N VAL A 190 -1.92 20.50 -2.15
CA VAL A 190 -3.16 20.42 -2.95
C VAL A 190 -4.34 20.96 -2.14
N LEU A 191 -4.53 20.47 -0.92
CA LEU A 191 -5.62 20.92 -0.04
C LEU A 191 -5.48 22.40 0.31
N GLY A 192 -4.27 22.85 0.68
CA GLY A 192 -4.05 24.25 1.00
C GLY A 192 -4.32 25.17 -0.20
N SER A 193 -3.85 24.80 -1.39
CA SER A 193 -4.12 25.56 -2.62
C SER A 193 -5.61 25.56 -2.98
N PHE A 194 -6.29 24.42 -2.82
CA PHE A 194 -7.73 24.30 -2.97
C PHE A 194 -8.53 25.12 -1.94
N LEU A 195 -7.95 25.54 -0.82
CA LEU A 195 -8.66 26.32 0.20
C LEU A 195 -8.30 27.81 0.18
N PHE A 196 -7.25 28.19 -0.56
CA PHE A 196 -6.78 29.56 -0.67
C PHE A 196 -7.91 30.52 -1.06
N GLY A 197 -8.04 31.61 -0.28
CA GLY A 197 -9.01 32.69 -0.51
C GLY A 197 -10.48 32.36 -0.24
N ARG A 198 -10.82 31.14 0.20
CA ARG A 198 -12.20 30.72 0.48
C ARG A 198 -12.66 31.11 1.90
N THR A 199 -13.97 31.24 2.06
CA THR A 199 -14.62 31.52 3.34
C THR A 199 -14.65 30.30 4.26
N GLN A 200 -14.87 30.50 5.57
CA GLN A 200 -15.03 29.39 6.52
C GLN A 200 -16.18 28.44 6.18
N SER A 201 -17.28 28.96 5.63
CA SER A 201 -18.41 28.12 5.18
C SER A 201 -17.98 27.17 4.06
N ALA A 202 -17.22 27.68 3.08
CA ALA A 202 -16.66 26.87 2.01
C ALA A 202 -15.62 25.85 2.53
N TRP A 203 -14.83 26.18 3.55
CA TRP A 203 -13.92 25.22 4.21
C TRP A 203 -14.67 24.06 4.86
N ARG A 204 -15.79 24.34 5.54
CA ARG A 204 -16.65 23.30 6.13
C ARG A 204 -17.24 22.40 5.06
N SER A 205 -17.85 22.98 4.01
CA SER A 205 -18.39 22.20 2.90
C SER A 205 -17.32 21.39 2.16
N ALA A 206 -16.11 21.94 2.00
CA ALA A 206 -14.98 21.22 1.43
C ALA A 206 -14.57 20.03 2.30
N TRP A 207 -14.58 20.19 3.62
CA TRP A 207 -14.29 19.09 4.54
C TRP A 207 -15.35 17.99 4.45
N ASP A 208 -16.63 18.36 4.44
CA ASP A 208 -17.74 17.42 4.31
C ASP A 208 -17.63 16.62 3.01
N GLN A 209 -17.35 17.30 1.89
CA GLN A 209 -17.12 16.66 0.60
C GLN A 209 -15.91 15.71 0.62
N LEU A 210 -14.80 16.10 1.27
CA LEU A 210 -13.57 15.32 1.34
C LEU A 210 -13.73 14.04 2.19
N GLN A 211 -14.63 14.04 3.18
CA GLN A 211 -14.95 12.84 3.95
C GLN A 211 -15.67 11.78 3.10
N GLU A 212 -16.53 12.22 2.19
CA GLU A 212 -17.28 11.33 1.31
C GLU A 212 -16.44 10.89 0.11
N ASN A 213 -15.79 11.85 -0.55
CA ASN A 213 -15.08 11.68 -1.80
C ASN A 213 -13.63 12.20 -1.64
N PRO A 214 -12.63 11.30 -1.60
CA PRO A 214 -11.24 11.73 -1.55
C PRO A 214 -10.87 12.57 -2.78
N ASN A 215 -9.95 13.50 -2.60
CA ASN A 215 -9.52 14.40 -3.68
C ASN A 215 -8.79 13.62 -4.79
N GLU A 216 -9.27 13.75 -6.03
CA GLU A 216 -8.78 12.96 -7.18
C GLU A 216 -7.32 13.26 -7.52
N GLU A 217 -6.87 14.52 -7.46
CA GLU A 217 -5.47 14.89 -7.74
C GLU A 217 -4.50 14.19 -6.79
N ILE A 218 -4.87 14.09 -5.50
CA ILE A 218 -4.06 13.35 -4.52
C ILE A 218 -4.08 11.86 -4.83
N LEU A 219 -5.25 11.30 -5.15
CA LEU A 219 -5.39 9.88 -5.46
C LEU A 219 -4.59 9.49 -6.70
N ASP A 220 -4.66 10.27 -7.78
CA ASP A 220 -4.01 9.97 -9.05
C ASP A 220 -2.49 9.83 -8.88
N VAL A 221 -1.86 10.74 -8.13
CA VAL A 221 -0.40 10.68 -7.87
C VAL A 221 -0.02 9.48 -7.00
N LEU A 222 -0.85 9.14 -6.02
CA LEU A 222 -0.64 7.96 -5.18
C LEU A 222 -0.84 6.66 -5.97
N GLN A 223 -1.82 6.65 -6.88
CA GLN A 223 -2.23 5.47 -7.64
C GLN A 223 -1.17 5.02 -8.64
N ILE A 224 -0.26 5.90 -9.10
CA ILE A 224 0.87 5.51 -9.96
C ILE A 224 1.66 4.33 -9.37
N GLY A 225 1.85 4.30 -8.04
CA GLY A 225 2.55 3.18 -7.38
C GLY A 225 1.76 1.89 -7.40
N PHE A 226 0.43 1.97 -7.30
CA PHE A 226 -0.48 0.85 -7.39
C PHE A 226 -0.64 0.33 -8.83
N ASP A 227 -0.70 1.23 -9.82
CA ASP A 227 -0.90 0.87 -11.22
C ASP A 227 0.26 0.02 -11.77
N GLY A 228 1.48 0.27 -11.29
CA GLY A 228 2.68 -0.51 -11.59
C GLY A 228 2.80 -1.86 -10.87
N LEU A 229 1.80 -2.27 -10.09
CA LEU A 229 1.77 -3.59 -9.44
C LEU A 229 1.23 -4.68 -10.38
N GLU A 230 1.73 -5.91 -10.19
CA GLU A 230 1.17 -7.10 -10.82
C GLU A 230 -0.20 -7.47 -10.25
N TYR A 231 -0.91 -8.36 -10.94
CA TYR A 231 -2.29 -8.75 -10.59
C TYR A 231 -2.45 -9.22 -9.14
N LEU A 232 -1.57 -10.10 -8.64
CA LEU A 232 -1.66 -10.62 -7.27
C LEU A 232 -1.30 -9.54 -6.23
N GLN A 233 -0.31 -8.70 -6.53
CA GLN A 233 0.10 -7.58 -5.68
C GLN A 233 -1.01 -6.54 -5.55
N LYS A 234 -1.71 -6.22 -6.64
CA LYS A 234 -2.89 -5.34 -6.63
C LYS A 234 -3.97 -5.90 -5.70
N LYS A 235 -4.27 -7.19 -5.81
CA LYS A 235 -5.26 -7.83 -4.92
C LYS A 235 -4.83 -7.81 -3.45
N LEU A 236 -3.57 -8.14 -3.16
CA LEU A 236 -3.02 -8.10 -1.81
C LEU A 236 -3.06 -6.68 -1.23
N PHE A 237 -2.66 -5.67 -2.01
CA PHE A 237 -2.73 -4.26 -1.60
C PHE A 237 -4.15 -3.86 -1.22
N LEU A 238 -5.15 -4.18 -2.05
CA LEU A 238 -6.55 -3.86 -1.78
C LEU A 238 -7.08 -4.59 -0.54
N ASP A 239 -6.67 -5.85 -0.34
CA ASP A 239 -7.04 -6.60 0.85
C ASP A 239 -6.42 -6.01 2.13
N ILE A 240 -5.17 -5.56 2.08
CA ILE A 240 -4.54 -4.87 3.21
C ILE A 240 -5.28 -3.56 3.50
N ALA A 241 -5.56 -2.75 2.49
CA ALA A 241 -6.28 -1.48 2.65
C ALA A 241 -7.69 -1.67 3.25
N CYS A 242 -8.39 -2.72 2.84
CA CYS A 242 -9.74 -3.03 3.30
C CYS A 242 -9.75 -3.68 4.70
N PHE A 243 -8.89 -4.68 4.94
CA PHE A 243 -9.07 -5.67 6.00
C PHE A 243 -7.88 -5.85 6.94
N PHE A 244 -6.63 -5.75 6.45
CA PHE A 244 -5.45 -6.16 7.23
C PHE A 244 -4.61 -5.00 7.80
N GLU A 245 -5.10 -3.76 7.71
CA GLU A 245 -4.42 -2.62 8.35
C GLU A 245 -4.35 -2.78 9.87
N GLY A 246 -3.14 -2.71 10.44
CA GLY A 246 -2.89 -2.85 11.87
C GLY A 246 -2.83 -4.29 12.37
N GLU A 247 -2.99 -5.28 11.50
CA GLU A 247 -2.85 -6.69 11.85
C GLU A 247 -1.40 -7.06 12.15
N LYS A 248 -1.21 -7.92 13.13
CA LYS A 248 0.13 -8.39 13.50
C LYS A 248 0.67 -9.27 12.38
N LEU A 249 1.86 -8.96 11.90
CA LEU A 249 2.54 -9.80 10.92
C LEU A 249 3.18 -11.00 11.63
N ASP A 250 2.36 -12.02 11.87
CA ASP A 250 2.76 -13.30 12.44
C ASP A 250 2.44 -14.46 11.48
N THR A 251 2.76 -15.67 11.91
CA THR A 251 2.50 -16.88 11.12
C THR A 251 1.02 -17.04 10.78
N LYS A 252 0.10 -16.62 11.67
CA LYS A 252 -1.33 -16.73 11.42
C LYS A 252 -1.77 -15.84 10.26
N LEU A 253 -1.29 -14.60 10.20
CA LEU A 253 -1.59 -13.72 9.07
C LEU A 253 -0.95 -14.22 7.78
N MET A 254 0.29 -14.71 7.84
CA MET A 254 0.98 -15.29 6.68
C MET A 254 0.20 -16.49 6.11
N ASP A 255 -0.27 -17.40 6.97
CA ASP A 255 -1.09 -18.55 6.56
C ASP A 255 -2.42 -18.12 5.92
N VAL A 256 -3.03 -17.06 6.45
CA VAL A 256 -4.26 -16.48 5.87
C VAL A 256 -4.00 -15.93 4.47
N LEU A 257 -2.93 -15.16 4.29
CA LEU A 257 -2.57 -14.61 2.98
C LEU A 257 -2.16 -15.71 1.99
N GLU A 258 -1.49 -16.78 2.46
CA GLU A 258 -1.14 -17.96 1.67
C GLU A 258 -2.40 -18.71 1.20
N SER A 259 -3.42 -18.87 2.04
CA SER A 259 -4.70 -19.50 1.67
C SER A 259 -5.42 -18.75 0.53
N PHE A 260 -5.18 -17.45 0.41
CA PHE A 260 -5.70 -16.63 -0.69
C PHE A 260 -4.88 -16.76 -1.98
N GLY A 261 -3.76 -17.48 -1.95
CA GLY A 261 -2.84 -17.65 -3.07
C GLY A 261 -2.00 -16.40 -3.33
N TYR A 262 -1.70 -15.62 -2.30
CA TYR A 262 -0.92 -14.39 -2.45
C TYR A 262 0.59 -14.58 -2.38
N TYR A 263 1.09 -15.74 -1.96
CA TYR A 263 2.54 -15.95 -1.76
C TYR A 263 3.16 -14.77 -0.97
N PRO A 264 2.68 -14.51 0.26
CA PRO A 264 2.94 -13.28 0.99
C PRO A 264 4.41 -12.96 1.21
N GLY A 265 5.33 -13.94 1.21
CA GLY A 265 6.76 -13.68 1.34
C GLY A 265 7.28 -12.66 0.31
N ILE A 266 7.19 -13.00 -0.98
CA ILE A 266 7.65 -12.11 -2.05
C ILE A 266 6.73 -10.90 -2.24
N ASN A 267 5.41 -11.09 -2.15
CA ASN A 267 4.47 -10.03 -2.51
C ASN A 267 4.35 -8.94 -1.42
N LEU A 268 4.57 -9.25 -0.13
CA LEU A 268 4.69 -8.22 0.90
C LEU A 268 6.01 -7.44 0.75
N ASP A 269 7.11 -8.13 0.42
CA ASP A 269 8.40 -7.49 0.17
C ASP A 269 8.29 -6.47 -0.97
N VAL A 270 7.68 -6.84 -2.10
CA VAL A 270 7.46 -5.91 -3.23
C VAL A 270 6.63 -4.69 -2.81
N LEU A 271 5.57 -4.86 -2.02
CA LEU A 271 4.76 -3.74 -1.53
C LEU A 271 5.53 -2.82 -0.58
N MET A 272 6.38 -3.39 0.28
CA MET A 272 7.27 -2.63 1.18
C MET A 272 8.34 -1.87 0.40
N ASP A 273 8.95 -2.51 -0.61
CA ASP A 273 9.99 -1.93 -1.44
C ASP A 273 9.46 -0.74 -2.24
N LYS A 274 8.24 -0.86 -2.77
CA LYS A 274 7.51 0.25 -3.42
C LYS A 274 6.97 1.30 -2.46
N SER A 275 7.24 1.17 -1.15
CA SER A 275 6.79 2.07 -0.10
C SER A 275 5.26 2.24 -0.05
N LEU A 276 4.51 1.19 -0.40
CA LEU A 276 3.05 1.16 -0.36
C LEU A 276 2.52 0.65 0.98
N ILE A 277 3.32 -0.14 1.68
CA ILE A 277 3.08 -0.58 3.06
C ILE A 277 4.37 -0.49 3.86
N THR A 278 4.24 -0.58 5.19
CA THR A 278 5.35 -0.65 6.14
C THR A 278 5.01 -1.64 7.25
N ILE A 279 6.01 -2.01 8.04
CA ILE A 279 5.81 -2.74 9.29
C ILE A 279 6.13 -1.79 10.44
N SER A 280 5.14 -1.54 11.29
CA SER A 280 5.26 -0.69 12.46
C SER A 280 4.91 -1.49 13.71
N TYR A 281 5.82 -1.56 14.68
CA TYR A 281 5.65 -2.36 15.90
C TYR A 281 5.21 -3.82 15.64
N GLY A 282 5.73 -4.44 14.57
CA GLY A 282 5.37 -5.81 14.18
C GLY A 282 3.99 -5.97 13.54
N LYS A 283 3.34 -4.87 13.16
CA LYS A 283 2.04 -4.85 12.49
C LYS A 283 2.15 -4.29 11.08
N LEU A 284 1.34 -4.82 10.16
CA LEU A 284 1.16 -4.22 8.84
C LEU A 284 0.58 -2.83 9.00
N SER A 285 1.16 -1.85 8.30
CA SER A 285 0.67 -0.49 8.28
C SER A 285 0.75 0.15 6.90
N MET A 286 -0.31 0.86 6.54
CA MET A 286 -0.47 1.60 5.29
C MET A 286 -0.79 3.04 5.63
N HIS A 287 -0.12 3.98 4.94
CA HIS A 287 -0.43 5.39 5.06
C HIS A 287 -1.92 5.65 4.81
N ASP A 288 -2.56 6.49 5.62
CA ASP A 288 -4.03 6.67 5.58
C ASP A 288 -4.55 7.08 4.19
N LEU A 289 -3.81 7.91 3.46
CA LEU A 289 -4.18 8.28 2.09
C LEU A 289 -4.05 7.12 1.10
N LEU A 290 -3.06 6.23 1.24
CA LEU A 290 -2.97 5.01 0.41
C LEU A 290 -4.11 4.06 0.74
N ARG A 291 -4.47 3.95 2.02
CA ARG A 291 -5.61 3.14 2.47
C ARG A 291 -6.92 3.67 1.93
N LYS A 292 -7.13 4.99 1.98
CA LYS A 292 -8.28 5.67 1.37
C LYS A 292 -8.31 5.45 -0.13
N MET A 293 -7.18 5.58 -0.82
CA MET A 293 -7.06 5.29 -2.26
C MET A 293 -7.45 3.84 -2.59
N GLY A 294 -6.90 2.84 -1.88
CA GLY A 294 -7.25 1.44 -2.09
C GLY A 294 -8.74 1.16 -1.90
N ARG A 295 -9.34 1.77 -0.87
CA ARG A 295 -10.79 1.67 -0.61
C ARG A 295 -11.63 2.36 -1.69
N GLU A 296 -11.14 3.48 -2.22
CA GLU A 296 -11.81 4.20 -3.30
C GLU A 296 -11.76 3.43 -4.63
N ILE A 297 -10.64 2.76 -4.93
CA ILE A 297 -10.54 1.84 -6.08
C ILE A 297 -11.63 0.77 -6.00
N VAL A 298 -11.86 0.18 -4.82
CA VAL A 298 -12.94 -0.81 -4.64
C VAL A 298 -14.33 -0.18 -4.77
N ARG A 299 -14.53 1.04 -4.27
CA ARG A 299 -15.82 1.75 -4.42
C ARG A 299 -16.14 2.02 -5.90
N ARG A 300 -15.11 2.33 -6.69
CA ARG A 300 -15.19 2.58 -8.13
C ARG A 300 -15.43 1.32 -8.97
N GLU A 301 -15.26 0.11 -8.43
CA GLU A 301 -15.66 -1.14 -9.13
C GLU A 301 -17.14 -1.09 -9.54
N CYS A 302 -17.99 -0.57 -8.66
CA CYS A 302 -19.38 -0.26 -8.97
C CYS A 302 -19.88 0.88 -8.06
N PRO A 303 -19.90 2.12 -8.58
CA PRO A 303 -20.34 3.29 -7.80
C PRO A 303 -21.82 3.22 -7.43
N GLU A 304 -22.66 2.79 -8.37
CA GLU A 304 -24.13 2.79 -8.25
C GLU A 304 -24.66 1.61 -7.42
N ASP A 305 -23.99 0.45 -7.45
CA ASP A 305 -24.43 -0.76 -6.78
C ASP A 305 -23.32 -1.35 -5.88
N ARG A 306 -23.42 -1.06 -4.59
CA ARG A 306 -22.51 -1.59 -3.56
C ARG A 306 -22.45 -3.11 -3.55
N GLY A 307 -23.54 -3.79 -3.93
CA GLY A 307 -23.62 -5.26 -3.95
C GLY A 307 -22.82 -5.92 -5.06
N ARG A 308 -22.37 -5.14 -6.04
CA ARG A 308 -21.52 -5.62 -7.14
C ARG A 308 -20.02 -5.44 -6.88
N ARG A 309 -19.63 -4.95 -5.71
CA ARG A 309 -18.21 -4.83 -5.33
C ARG A 309 -17.65 -6.17 -4.86
N THR A 310 -16.36 -6.38 -5.08
CA THR A 310 -15.67 -7.61 -4.69
C THR A 310 -15.39 -7.70 -3.18
N ARG A 311 -15.33 -6.55 -2.49
CA ARG A 311 -15.01 -6.43 -1.06
C ARG A 311 -15.97 -5.48 -0.37
N LEU A 312 -16.41 -5.85 0.82
CA LEU A 312 -17.16 -4.99 1.72
C LEU A 312 -16.58 -5.06 3.14
N TRP A 313 -16.28 -3.90 3.72
CA TRP A 313 -15.70 -3.76 5.07
C TRP A 313 -16.49 -2.77 5.96
N CYS A 314 -17.48 -2.06 5.38
CA CYS A 314 -18.31 -1.10 6.11
C CYS A 314 -19.58 -1.79 6.59
N TYR A 315 -19.76 -1.85 7.92
CA TYR A 315 -20.91 -2.52 8.55
C TYR A 315 -22.26 -2.07 7.98
N GLU A 316 -22.48 -0.76 7.84
CA GLU A 316 -23.74 -0.22 7.33
C GLU A 316 -23.99 -0.60 5.87
N ASP A 317 -22.95 -0.55 5.03
CA ASP A 317 -23.04 -0.97 3.63
C ASP A 317 -23.32 -2.46 3.52
N ILE A 318 -22.64 -3.30 4.31
CA ILE A 318 -22.82 -4.75 4.32
C ILE A 318 -24.26 -5.11 4.69
N LEU A 319 -24.81 -4.52 5.75
CA LEU A 319 -26.19 -4.78 6.15
C LEU A 319 -27.21 -4.32 5.12
N ARG A 320 -27.00 -3.15 4.50
CA ARG A 320 -27.90 -2.64 3.44
C ARG A 320 -27.91 -3.58 2.24
N VAL A 321 -26.72 -3.99 1.80
CA VAL A 321 -26.53 -4.88 0.64
C VAL A 321 -27.15 -6.26 0.92
N LEU A 322 -26.88 -6.87 2.07
CA LEU A 322 -27.38 -8.22 2.39
C LEU A 322 -28.90 -8.25 2.63
N LYS A 323 -29.51 -7.14 3.09
CA LYS A 323 -30.98 -7.03 3.19
C LYS A 323 -31.68 -6.97 1.84
N SER A 324 -31.01 -6.49 0.79
CA SER A 324 -31.63 -6.31 -0.54
C SER A 324 -32.01 -7.62 -1.23
N LYS A 325 -31.53 -8.79 -0.74
CA LYS A 325 -31.75 -10.13 -1.31
C LYS A 325 -31.34 -10.29 -2.79
N ASN A 326 -30.59 -9.34 -3.33
CA ASN A 326 -30.04 -9.45 -4.68
C ASN A 326 -28.87 -10.43 -4.71
N SER A 327 -28.63 -11.04 -5.87
CA SER A 327 -27.46 -11.90 -6.08
C SER A 327 -26.18 -11.05 -6.06
N LEU A 328 -25.35 -11.27 -5.05
CA LEU A 328 -24.04 -10.64 -4.81
C LEU A 328 -22.94 -11.47 -5.47
N GLY A 329 -23.09 -11.70 -6.78
CA GLY A 329 -22.26 -12.63 -7.55
C GLY A 329 -20.79 -12.24 -7.66
N SER A 330 -20.43 -10.98 -7.49
CA SER A 330 -19.03 -10.54 -7.51
C SER A 330 -18.38 -10.49 -6.12
N LEU A 331 -19.17 -10.58 -5.05
CA LEU A 331 -18.70 -10.40 -3.69
C LEU A 331 -17.86 -11.60 -3.24
N LYS A 332 -16.62 -11.32 -2.84
CA LYS A 332 -15.63 -12.33 -2.44
C LYS A 332 -15.23 -12.23 -0.99
N ARG A 333 -15.21 -11.03 -0.42
CA ARG A 333 -14.73 -10.80 0.96
C ARG A 333 -15.67 -9.88 1.71
N ILE A 334 -16.04 -10.31 2.91
CA ILE A 334 -16.84 -9.53 3.85
C ILE A 334 -16.13 -9.53 5.20
N ASP A 335 -15.98 -8.34 5.76
CA ASP A 335 -15.51 -8.16 7.12
C ASP A 335 -16.56 -7.43 7.97
N LEU A 336 -17.08 -8.16 8.95
CA LEU A 336 -18.02 -7.72 9.97
C LEU A 336 -17.38 -7.80 11.37
N SER A 337 -16.06 -7.90 11.47
CA SER A 337 -15.37 -7.94 12.75
C SER A 337 -15.69 -6.72 13.61
N TRP A 338 -15.57 -6.88 14.93
CA TRP A 338 -15.87 -5.85 15.93
C TRP A 338 -17.31 -5.31 15.90
N SER A 339 -18.24 -5.96 15.18
CA SER A 339 -19.64 -5.55 15.13
C SER A 339 -20.34 -5.80 16.47
N LYS A 340 -20.28 -4.81 17.36
CA LYS A 340 -20.79 -4.90 18.74
C LYS A 340 -22.29 -5.23 18.84
N ASN A 341 -23.06 -4.91 17.81
CA ASN A 341 -24.52 -5.07 17.76
C ASN A 341 -24.97 -6.25 16.89
N LEU A 342 -24.05 -7.00 16.28
CA LEU A 342 -24.41 -8.15 15.46
C LEU A 342 -24.79 -9.33 16.38
N ILE A 343 -26.08 -9.66 16.44
CA ILE A 343 -26.63 -10.75 17.28
C ILE A 343 -26.69 -12.07 16.51
N GLU A 344 -27.00 -11.98 15.21
CA GLU A 344 -27.12 -13.09 14.28
C GLU A 344 -26.52 -12.67 12.94
N THR A 345 -25.81 -13.58 12.27
CA THR A 345 -25.27 -13.28 10.93
C THR A 345 -26.40 -13.15 9.91
N PRO A 346 -26.26 -12.32 8.87
CA PRO A 346 -27.24 -12.23 7.80
C PRO A 346 -27.27 -13.48 6.92
N ASP A 347 -28.24 -13.54 6.01
CA ASP A 347 -28.31 -14.59 4.98
C ASP A 347 -27.30 -14.32 3.84
N PHE A 348 -26.43 -15.30 3.58
CA PHE A 348 -25.44 -15.30 2.49
C PHE A 348 -25.82 -16.17 1.30
N SER A 349 -27.08 -16.64 1.20
CA SER A 349 -27.55 -17.44 0.06
C SER A 349 -27.34 -16.75 -1.30
N GLY A 350 -27.42 -15.42 -1.34
CA GLY A 350 -27.15 -14.59 -2.51
C GLY A 350 -25.68 -14.36 -2.85
N SER A 351 -24.72 -14.88 -2.06
CA SER A 351 -23.28 -14.60 -2.19
C SER A 351 -22.46 -15.87 -2.53
N PRO A 352 -22.70 -16.54 -3.67
CA PRO A 352 -22.13 -17.86 -3.94
C PRO A 352 -20.60 -17.86 -4.13
N ASN A 353 -20.02 -16.68 -4.39
CA ASN A 353 -18.60 -16.50 -4.70
C ASN A 353 -17.77 -16.01 -3.52
N LEU A 354 -18.34 -16.06 -2.32
CA LEU A 354 -17.67 -15.62 -1.12
C LEU A 354 -16.51 -16.55 -0.76
N GLU A 355 -15.32 -15.95 -0.65
CA GLU A 355 -14.04 -16.61 -0.32
C GLU A 355 -13.64 -16.34 1.14
N THR A 356 -14.11 -15.24 1.74
CA THR A 356 -13.76 -14.85 3.13
C THR A 356 -14.93 -14.24 3.89
N LEU A 357 -15.11 -14.72 5.13
CA LEU A 357 -16.02 -14.18 6.13
C LEU A 357 -15.29 -13.94 7.44
N ASN A 358 -15.25 -12.69 7.89
CA ASN A 358 -14.70 -12.31 9.20
C ASN A 358 -15.81 -11.76 10.11
N PHE A 359 -16.03 -12.43 11.23
CA PHE A 359 -16.92 -12.06 12.34
C PHE A 359 -16.15 -11.95 13.66
N SER A 360 -14.83 -11.90 13.63
CA SER A 360 -14.02 -11.86 14.85
C SER A 360 -14.42 -10.69 15.76
N TRP A 361 -14.33 -10.89 17.07
CA TRP A 361 -14.68 -9.88 18.08
C TRP A 361 -16.13 -9.38 18.05
N CYS A 362 -17.06 -10.08 17.39
CA CYS A 362 -18.50 -9.82 17.50
C CYS A 362 -19.05 -10.33 18.85
N ARG A 363 -18.83 -9.56 19.92
CA ARG A 363 -19.16 -9.97 21.30
C ARG A 363 -20.65 -10.27 21.55
N SER A 364 -21.54 -9.72 20.72
CA SER A 364 -22.99 -9.96 20.81
C SER A 364 -23.48 -11.13 19.95
N LEU A 365 -22.63 -11.66 19.06
CA LEU A 365 -23.00 -12.71 18.13
C LEU A 365 -23.33 -13.98 18.90
N SER A 366 -24.54 -14.48 18.69
CA SER A 366 -25.08 -15.64 19.39
C SER A 366 -25.52 -16.76 18.46
N LYS A 367 -25.83 -16.42 17.20
CA LYS A 367 -26.32 -17.33 16.17
C LYS A 367 -25.62 -17.08 14.84
N VAL A 368 -25.37 -18.15 14.10
CA VAL A 368 -24.85 -18.10 12.74
C VAL A 368 -25.90 -18.66 11.78
N HIS A 369 -26.21 -17.90 10.73
CA HIS A 369 -27.23 -18.26 9.75
C HIS A 369 -26.80 -19.51 8.96
N PRO A 370 -27.72 -20.46 8.70
CA PRO A 370 -27.38 -21.74 8.06
C PRO A 370 -26.75 -21.64 6.67
N SER A 371 -27.04 -20.58 5.92
CA SER A 371 -26.47 -20.40 4.57
C SER A 371 -24.95 -20.30 4.55
N ILE A 372 -24.29 -19.93 5.66
CA ILE A 372 -22.83 -19.99 5.75
C ILE A 372 -22.33 -21.42 5.55
N GLY A 373 -23.03 -22.43 6.06
CA GLY A 373 -22.63 -23.84 6.04
C GLY A 373 -22.60 -24.49 4.64
N VAL A 374 -23.06 -23.79 3.60
CA VAL A 374 -23.13 -24.31 2.22
C VAL A 374 -22.30 -23.50 1.21
N LEU A 375 -21.55 -22.49 1.66
CA LEU A 375 -20.72 -21.64 0.80
C LEU A 375 -19.51 -22.42 0.22
N LYS A 376 -19.66 -22.93 -0.99
CA LYS A 376 -18.68 -23.85 -1.60
C LYS A 376 -17.32 -23.24 -1.89
N ARG A 377 -17.25 -21.92 -2.06
CA ARG A 377 -16.01 -21.16 -2.37
C ARG A 377 -15.36 -20.53 -1.14
N LEU A 378 -15.97 -20.66 0.04
CA LEU A 378 -15.45 -20.06 1.26
C LEU A 378 -14.14 -20.75 1.63
N LYS A 379 -13.06 -19.98 1.71
CA LYS A 379 -11.72 -20.44 2.11
C LYS A 379 -11.41 -20.16 3.56
N LEU A 380 -11.90 -19.04 4.07
CA LEU A 380 -11.66 -18.61 5.44
C LEU A 380 -12.96 -18.18 6.11
N LEU A 381 -13.21 -18.76 7.29
CA LEU A 381 -14.26 -18.36 8.22
C LEU A 381 -13.64 -18.03 9.58
N ASP A 382 -13.60 -16.75 9.94
CA ASP A 382 -13.13 -16.30 11.26
C ASP A 382 -14.31 -15.84 12.11
N ILE A 383 -14.53 -16.49 13.25
CA ILE A 383 -15.54 -16.13 14.26
C ILE A 383 -14.86 -16.05 15.64
N ASN A 384 -13.56 -15.75 15.69
CA ASN A 384 -12.78 -15.71 16.93
C ASN A 384 -13.35 -14.70 17.94
N SER A 385 -13.22 -15.01 19.23
CA SER A 385 -13.61 -14.15 20.35
C SER A 385 -15.08 -13.72 20.33
N CYS A 386 -15.97 -14.57 19.79
CA CYS A 386 -17.42 -14.41 19.88
C CYS A 386 -17.95 -15.12 21.13
N GLY A 387 -17.71 -14.55 22.30
CA GLY A 387 -18.01 -15.20 23.60
C GLY A 387 -19.49 -15.50 23.89
N ARG A 388 -20.43 -15.00 23.07
CA ARG A 388 -21.86 -15.33 23.16
C ARG A 388 -22.34 -16.38 22.16
N LEU A 389 -21.48 -16.79 21.23
CA LEU A 389 -21.82 -17.75 20.19
C LEU A 389 -22.16 -19.09 20.84
N LYS A 390 -23.38 -19.57 20.60
CA LYS A 390 -23.86 -20.85 21.14
C LYS A 390 -23.80 -21.96 20.11
N ASN A 391 -24.26 -21.65 18.90
CA ASN A 391 -24.48 -22.63 17.84
C ASN A 391 -23.91 -22.12 16.52
N LEU A 392 -23.22 -23.01 15.82
CA LEU A 392 -22.98 -22.96 14.39
C LEU A 392 -24.15 -23.66 13.66
N PRO A 393 -24.26 -23.55 12.32
CA PRO A 393 -25.21 -24.36 11.57
C PRO A 393 -24.98 -25.85 11.82
N ASP A 394 -26.02 -26.63 12.14
CA ASP A 394 -25.87 -28.04 12.54
C ASP A 394 -25.04 -28.90 11.57
N LYS A 395 -25.08 -28.54 10.29
CA LYS A 395 -24.43 -29.24 9.19
C LYS A 395 -23.64 -28.26 8.32
N ILE A 396 -22.41 -28.62 8.01
CA ILE A 396 -21.55 -27.87 7.08
C ILE A 396 -21.02 -28.74 5.95
N ASN A 397 -20.85 -28.13 4.79
CA ASN A 397 -20.22 -28.72 3.61
C ASN A 397 -19.56 -27.58 2.81
N LEU A 398 -18.34 -27.25 3.21
CA LEU A 398 -17.55 -26.13 2.71
C LEU A 398 -16.31 -26.66 1.98
N LYS A 399 -16.50 -27.06 0.71
CA LYS A 399 -15.50 -27.79 -0.09
C LYS A 399 -14.13 -27.12 -0.18
N SER A 400 -14.12 -25.79 -0.29
CA SER A 400 -12.90 -24.99 -0.43
C SER A 400 -12.40 -24.40 0.90
N LEU A 401 -13.00 -24.74 2.04
CA LEU A 401 -12.60 -24.16 3.32
C LEU A 401 -11.22 -24.67 3.69
N GLU A 402 -10.29 -23.73 3.89
CA GLU A 402 -8.91 -24.00 4.29
C GLU A 402 -8.72 -23.73 5.78
N LYS A 403 -9.41 -22.73 6.33
CA LYS A 403 -9.29 -22.31 7.72
C LYS A 403 -10.63 -21.96 8.35
N ILE A 404 -10.88 -22.51 9.54
CA ILE A 404 -11.97 -22.10 10.42
C ILE A 404 -11.41 -21.72 11.79
N SER A 405 -11.70 -20.49 12.21
CA SER A 405 -11.22 -19.97 13.50
C SER A 405 -12.39 -19.70 14.44
N LEU A 406 -12.47 -20.45 15.54
CA LEU A 406 -13.49 -20.37 16.58
C LEU A 406 -12.88 -20.15 17.98
N TYR A 407 -11.62 -19.73 18.04
CA TYR A 407 -10.88 -19.54 19.28
C TYR A 407 -11.58 -18.53 20.18
N ASN A 408 -11.63 -18.79 21.49
CA ASN A 408 -12.28 -17.94 22.50
C ASN A 408 -13.80 -17.74 22.27
N CYS A 409 -14.47 -18.75 21.70
CA CYS A 409 -15.92 -18.88 21.66
C CYS A 409 -16.42 -19.66 22.88
N LEU A 410 -16.36 -19.03 24.05
CA LEU A 410 -16.54 -19.66 25.38
C LEU A 410 -17.86 -20.41 25.61
N ARG A 411 -18.89 -20.16 24.79
CA ARG A 411 -20.23 -20.77 24.90
C ARG A 411 -20.57 -21.71 23.75
N LEU A 412 -19.65 -21.94 22.83
CA LEU A 412 -19.85 -22.86 21.72
C LEU A 412 -19.67 -24.28 22.25
N GLU A 413 -20.74 -25.05 22.32
CA GLU A 413 -20.75 -26.39 22.94
C GLU A 413 -20.57 -27.54 21.93
N LYS A 414 -20.83 -27.27 20.65
CA LYS A 414 -20.80 -28.29 19.60
C LYS A 414 -20.15 -27.75 18.33
N PHE A 415 -19.30 -28.57 17.73
CA PHE A 415 -18.84 -28.37 16.36
C PHE A 415 -19.87 -28.97 15.38
N PRO A 416 -20.13 -28.35 14.21
CA PRO A 416 -21.12 -28.82 13.26
C PRO A 416 -20.74 -30.15 12.58
N ASP A 417 -21.74 -30.94 12.21
CA ASP A 417 -21.55 -32.18 11.45
C ASP A 417 -21.06 -31.88 10.03
N ILE A 418 -20.05 -32.61 9.57
CA ILE A 418 -19.51 -32.50 8.22
C ILE A 418 -20.26 -33.48 7.31
N VAL A 419 -21.15 -32.96 6.46
CA VAL A 419 -22.01 -33.76 5.54
C VAL A 419 -21.53 -33.70 4.08
N GLY A 420 -20.23 -33.78 3.88
CA GLY A 420 -19.62 -33.84 2.55
C GLY A 420 -18.10 -33.76 2.60
N ASP A 421 -17.51 -33.53 1.43
CA ASP A 421 -16.06 -33.44 1.28
C ASP A 421 -15.54 -32.04 1.69
N MET A 422 -14.68 -32.01 2.70
CA MET A 422 -13.94 -30.83 3.18
C MET A 422 -12.42 -31.08 3.11
N THR A 423 -11.94 -31.79 2.09
CA THR A 423 -10.53 -32.11 1.85
C THR A 423 -9.59 -30.91 1.75
N SER A 424 -10.08 -29.67 1.60
CA SER A 424 -9.24 -28.47 1.60
C SER A 424 -8.87 -27.96 2.99
N LEU A 425 -9.50 -28.47 4.06
CA LEU A 425 -9.36 -27.93 5.41
C LEU A 425 -7.98 -28.22 5.98
N LYS A 426 -7.25 -27.17 6.34
CA LYS A 426 -5.87 -27.21 6.85
C LYS A 426 -5.77 -26.84 8.32
N GLU A 427 -6.56 -25.87 8.77
CA GLU A 427 -6.49 -25.34 10.13
C GLU A 427 -7.87 -25.18 10.76
N VAL A 428 -8.01 -25.72 11.96
CA VAL A 428 -9.18 -25.57 12.83
C VAL A 428 -8.69 -25.08 14.19
N THR A 429 -9.14 -23.91 14.64
CA THR A 429 -8.82 -23.41 15.99
C THR A 429 -10.06 -23.35 16.88
N LEU A 430 -10.06 -24.09 17.98
CA LEU A 430 -11.14 -24.29 18.94
C LEU A 430 -10.73 -23.96 20.38
N GLY A 431 -9.48 -23.56 20.62
CA GLY A 431 -9.01 -23.18 21.94
C GLY A 431 -9.98 -22.23 22.66
N TYR A 432 -10.22 -22.49 23.95
CA TYR A 432 -11.19 -21.74 24.77
C TYR A 432 -12.63 -21.77 24.22
N THR A 433 -13.09 -22.94 23.78
CA THR A 433 -14.51 -23.25 23.53
C THR A 433 -15.06 -24.22 24.59
N ALA A 434 -16.38 -24.43 24.60
CA ALA A 434 -17.04 -25.44 25.43
C ALA A 434 -17.29 -26.76 24.67
N ILE A 435 -16.66 -26.94 23.50
CA ILE A 435 -16.78 -28.14 22.66
C ILE A 435 -16.12 -29.30 23.39
N LYS A 436 -16.88 -30.39 23.56
CA LYS A 436 -16.39 -31.62 24.23
C LYS A 436 -15.90 -32.67 23.25
N GLU A 437 -16.54 -32.76 22.09
CA GLU A 437 -16.30 -33.78 21.08
C GLU A 437 -16.36 -33.16 19.69
N LEU A 438 -15.55 -33.72 18.79
CA LEU A 438 -15.51 -33.35 17.38
C LEU A 438 -16.06 -34.50 16.52
N PRO A 439 -16.77 -34.19 15.41
CA PRO A 439 -17.19 -35.21 14.47
C PRO A 439 -15.99 -36.04 14.00
N PHE A 440 -16.15 -37.37 13.98
CA PHE A 440 -15.07 -38.30 13.62
C PHE A 440 -14.41 -37.98 12.27
N VAL A 441 -15.20 -37.43 11.33
CA VAL A 441 -14.75 -37.01 10.00
C VAL A 441 -13.55 -36.04 10.06
N ILE A 442 -13.45 -35.17 11.07
CA ILE A 442 -12.33 -34.21 11.22
C ILE A 442 -10.99 -34.93 11.27
N TYR A 443 -10.90 -36.05 12.00
CA TYR A 443 -9.66 -36.81 12.15
C TYR A 443 -9.26 -37.57 10.88
N SER A 444 -10.17 -37.70 9.92
CA SER A 444 -9.93 -38.36 8.63
C SER A 444 -9.52 -37.41 7.50
N LEU A 445 -9.49 -36.09 7.76
CA LEU A 445 -9.15 -35.08 6.76
C LEU A 445 -7.64 -35.06 6.49
N SER A 446 -7.23 -35.54 5.32
CA SER A 446 -5.81 -35.68 4.95
C SER A 446 -5.02 -34.37 4.88
N SER A 447 -5.70 -33.25 4.63
CA SER A 447 -5.07 -31.93 4.51
C SER A 447 -4.98 -31.17 5.83
N LEU A 448 -5.57 -31.69 6.91
CA LEU A 448 -5.61 -31.02 8.21
C LEU A 448 -4.22 -31.08 8.85
N THR A 449 -3.54 -29.94 8.91
CA THR A 449 -2.19 -29.82 9.48
C THR A 449 -2.19 -29.23 10.88
N LYS A 450 -3.30 -28.60 11.30
CA LYS A 450 -3.40 -27.93 12.60
C LYS A 450 -4.80 -28.02 13.18
N LEU A 451 -4.87 -28.55 14.40
CA LEU A 451 -6.05 -28.64 15.25
C LEU A 451 -5.58 -28.37 16.70
N ASP A 452 -6.16 -27.38 17.37
CA ASP A 452 -5.80 -26.99 18.75
C ASP A 452 -6.86 -27.30 19.81
#